data_AF-A0AAP0BHS7-F1
#
_entry.id   AF-A0AAP0BHS7-F1
#
_cell.length_a   1.000
_cell.length_b   1.000
_cell.length_c   1.000
_cell.angle_alpha   90.00
_cell.angle_beta   90.00
_cell.angle_gamma   90.00
#
_symmetry.space_group_name_H-M   'P 1'
#
loop_
_entity.id
_entity.type
_entity.pdbx_description
1 polymer ?
#
loop_
_entity_poly.entity_id
_entity_poly.type
_entity_poly.pdbx_seq_one_letter_code
_entity_poly.pdbx_strand_id
1 'polypeptide(L)'
;MFKISNSLISILNTLTLLISFPITGIGLWLHSHASSRCDQILLWPILIAGLFLMVVALLGIFGSFCNVTPFLWIYLFLMFLMIVALFCFTVFAIVVTSKGAGDAVSGGGYKEYRLGDYSGWLQRRVGDAETWRSIKSCMADAGVCGGLQVLLFQEANDLYLSTLSSIQSGCCRPPSYCGYKQENATYWRIPTPVPDAAINQADCTTWSNDQKSLCFDCNSCKAGVLANIKTQWKKIAAVNFCLLLFLVIVYAIGCCALRSSSKDDRYFRYKGYH
;
A
#
# COMPACT_ATOMS: atom_id res chain seq x y z
N MET A 1 32.15 -9.22 -24.40
CA MET A 1 30.78 -9.00 -23.87
C MET A 1 30.31 -10.10 -22.91
N PHE A 2 30.71 -11.37 -23.11
CA PHE A 2 30.35 -12.53 -22.25
C PHE A 2 30.51 -12.31 -20.74
N LYS A 3 31.68 -11.82 -20.31
CA LYS A 3 31.99 -11.60 -18.89
C LYS A 3 31.20 -10.43 -18.29
N ILE A 4 30.80 -9.46 -19.10
CA ILE A 4 30.19 -8.22 -18.61
C ILE A 4 28.71 -8.46 -18.25
N SER A 5 27.93 -9.13 -19.11
CA SER A 5 26.51 -9.41 -18.81
C SER A 5 26.33 -10.35 -17.62
N ASN A 6 27.12 -11.43 -17.54
CA ASN A 6 27.07 -12.36 -16.40
C ASN A 6 27.57 -11.67 -15.12
N SER A 7 28.69 -10.95 -15.17
CA SER A 7 29.19 -10.20 -14.01
C SER A 7 28.18 -9.15 -13.54
N LEU A 8 27.48 -8.47 -14.45
CA LEU A 8 26.46 -7.48 -14.12
C LEU A 8 25.24 -8.14 -13.46
N ILE A 9 24.74 -9.27 -13.98
CA ILE A 9 23.65 -10.04 -13.35
C ILE A 9 24.06 -10.49 -11.95
N SER A 10 25.29 -10.99 -11.79
CA SER A 10 25.81 -11.37 -10.47
C SER A 10 25.87 -10.19 -9.52
N ILE A 11 26.38 -9.03 -9.95
CA ILE A 11 26.48 -7.82 -9.11
C ILE A 11 25.08 -7.34 -8.69
N LEU A 12 24.12 -7.26 -9.62
CA LEU A 12 22.76 -6.82 -9.31
C LEU A 12 22.04 -7.76 -8.33
N ASN A 13 22.19 -9.08 -8.52
CA ASN A 13 21.60 -10.05 -7.60
C ASN A 13 22.30 -10.06 -6.24
N THR A 14 23.62 -9.84 -6.17
CA THR A 14 24.34 -9.65 -4.90
C THR A 14 23.85 -8.40 -4.15
N LEU A 15 23.68 -7.27 -4.84
CA LEU A 15 23.10 -6.06 -4.24
C LEU A 15 21.67 -6.30 -3.75
N THR A 16 20.86 -7.01 -4.55
CA THR A 16 19.49 -7.37 -4.16
C THR A 16 19.50 -8.24 -2.90
N LEU A 17 20.40 -9.22 -2.81
CA LEU A 17 20.55 -10.07 -1.63
C LEU A 17 20.93 -9.26 -0.38
N LEU A 18 21.89 -8.33 -0.52
CA LEU A 18 22.32 -7.44 0.56
C LEU A 18 21.19 -6.53 1.06
N ILE A 19 20.27 -6.11 0.20
CA ILE A 19 19.09 -5.33 0.58
C ILE A 19 18.00 -6.23 1.19
N SER A 20 17.85 -7.45 0.68
CA SER A 20 16.81 -8.40 1.13
C SER A 20 17.02 -8.88 2.57
N PHE A 21 18.28 -9.04 2.99
CA PHE A 21 18.65 -9.48 4.33
C PHE A 21 18.17 -8.53 5.43
N PRO A 22 18.48 -7.21 5.43
CA PRO A 22 17.98 -6.28 6.42
C PRO A 22 16.46 -6.11 6.35
N ILE A 23 15.84 -6.17 5.16
CA ILE A 23 14.36 -6.10 5.05
C ILE A 23 13.72 -7.27 5.81
N THR A 24 14.21 -8.49 5.58
CA THR A 24 13.67 -9.70 6.23
C THR A 24 14.00 -9.72 7.72
N GLY A 25 15.21 -9.30 8.10
CA GLY A 25 15.64 -9.22 9.49
C GLY A 25 14.86 -8.19 10.31
N ILE A 26 14.68 -6.97 9.77
CA ILE A 26 13.85 -5.93 10.40
C ILE A 26 12.40 -6.39 10.47
N GLY A 27 11.88 -7.01 9.40
CA GLY A 27 10.52 -7.57 9.40
C GLY A 27 10.32 -8.63 10.48
N LEU A 28 11.28 -9.53 10.69
CA LEU A 28 11.20 -10.58 11.71
C LEU A 28 11.29 -9.99 13.12
N TRP A 29 12.19 -9.02 13.30
CA TRP A 29 12.37 -8.34 14.57
C TRP A 29 11.13 -7.52 14.96
N LEU A 30 10.57 -6.75 14.02
CA LEU A 30 9.34 -6.02 14.25
C LEU A 30 8.15 -6.97 14.47
N HIS A 31 8.11 -8.13 13.81
CA HIS A 31 7.04 -9.11 14.00
C HIS A 31 7.06 -9.70 15.42
N SER A 32 8.24 -9.97 15.97
CA SER A 32 8.38 -10.50 17.33
C SER A 32 8.11 -9.45 18.42
N HIS A 33 8.26 -8.16 18.10
CA HIS A 33 8.01 -7.05 19.03
C HIS A 33 6.68 -6.32 18.75
N ALA A 34 5.90 -6.77 17.76
CA ALA A 34 4.63 -6.17 17.43
C ALA A 34 3.63 -6.37 18.59
N SER A 35 3.33 -5.27 19.29
CA SER A 35 2.38 -5.23 20.39
C SER A 35 0.93 -5.19 19.91
N SER A 36 0.68 -4.66 18.70
CA SER A 36 -0.65 -4.56 18.10
C SER A 36 -0.89 -5.64 17.03
N ARG A 37 -2.15 -6.10 16.90
CA ARG A 37 -2.57 -7.01 15.81
C ARG A 37 -2.40 -6.38 14.42
N CYS A 38 -2.35 -5.07 14.36
CA CYS A 38 -2.36 -4.29 13.12
C CYS A 38 -0.97 -4.24 12.48
N ASP A 39 0.06 -4.11 13.32
CA ASP A 39 1.44 -4.21 12.88
C ASP A 39 1.71 -5.59 12.29
N GLN A 40 1.21 -6.66 12.93
CA GLN A 40 1.40 -8.02 12.43
C GLN A 40 0.79 -8.23 11.04
N ILE A 41 -0.43 -7.71 10.79
CA ILE A 41 -1.11 -7.84 9.48
C ILE A 41 -0.33 -7.12 8.38
N LEU A 42 0.26 -5.97 8.68
CA LEU A 42 1.03 -5.19 7.69
C LEU A 42 2.43 -5.77 7.43
N LEU A 43 3.04 -6.44 8.42
CA LEU A 43 4.39 -6.99 8.32
C LEU A 43 4.48 -8.28 7.49
N TRP A 44 3.46 -9.14 7.53
CA TRP A 44 3.46 -10.42 6.80
C TRP A 44 3.74 -10.28 5.29
N PRO A 45 3.09 -9.35 4.56
CA PRO A 45 3.40 -9.10 3.15
C PRO A 45 4.87 -8.71 2.92
N ILE A 46 5.44 -7.90 3.81
CA ILE A 46 6.84 -7.43 3.69
C ILE A 46 7.80 -8.60 3.90
N LEU A 47 7.54 -9.47 4.88
CA LEU A 47 8.33 -10.67 5.14
C LEU A 47 8.31 -11.65 3.98
N ILE A 48 7.13 -11.95 3.44
CA ILE A 48 6.98 -12.86 2.30
C ILE A 48 7.72 -12.29 1.08
N ALA A 49 7.59 -10.99 0.81
CA ALA A 49 8.29 -10.33 -0.29
C ALA A 49 9.82 -10.36 -0.11
N GLY A 50 10.32 -10.08 1.09
CA GLY A 50 11.74 -10.14 1.42
C GLY A 50 12.31 -11.56 1.25
N LEU A 51 11.63 -12.58 1.75
CA LEU A 51 12.06 -13.97 1.57
C LEU A 51 12.09 -14.38 0.09
N PHE A 52 11.07 -13.98 -0.67
CA PHE A 52 11.00 -14.26 -2.10
C PHE A 52 12.15 -13.61 -2.89
N LEU A 53 12.45 -12.33 -2.62
CA LEU A 53 13.57 -11.63 -3.25
C LEU A 53 14.92 -12.29 -2.94
N MET A 54 15.10 -12.79 -1.71
CA MET A 54 16.30 -13.53 -1.32
C MET A 54 16.47 -14.81 -2.16
N VAL A 55 15.40 -15.59 -2.37
CA VAL A 55 15.44 -16.81 -3.20
C VAL A 55 15.78 -16.48 -4.66
N VAL A 56 15.14 -15.46 -5.24
CA VAL A 56 15.41 -15.04 -6.63
C VAL A 56 16.86 -14.57 -6.79
N ALA A 57 17.38 -13.80 -5.83
CA ALA A 57 18.76 -13.32 -5.85
C ALA A 57 19.78 -14.48 -5.78
N LEU A 58 19.56 -15.48 -4.92
CA LEU A 58 20.43 -16.66 -4.84
C LEU A 58 20.44 -17.43 -6.17
N LEU A 59 19.27 -17.66 -6.78
CA LEU A 59 19.18 -18.34 -8.08
C LEU A 59 19.93 -17.56 -9.18
N GLY A 60 19.86 -16.22 -9.17
CA GLY A 60 20.61 -15.36 -10.09
C GLY A 60 22.13 -15.48 -9.91
N ILE A 61 22.61 -15.51 -8.66
CA ILE A 61 24.03 -15.69 -8.34
C ILE A 61 24.52 -17.07 -8.77
N PHE A 62 23.84 -18.14 -8.36
CA PHE A 62 24.22 -19.52 -8.71
C PHE A 62 24.15 -19.76 -10.23
N GLY A 63 23.13 -19.23 -10.90
CA GLY A 63 22.99 -19.30 -12.36
C GLY A 63 24.12 -18.59 -13.10
N SER A 64 24.64 -17.48 -12.58
CA SER A 64 25.73 -16.72 -13.19
C SER A 64 27.13 -17.23 -12.83
N PHE A 65 27.34 -17.78 -11.63
CA PHE A 65 28.67 -18.19 -11.16
C PHE A 65 29.09 -19.56 -11.69
N CYS A 66 28.16 -20.51 -11.74
CA CYS A 66 28.46 -21.89 -12.11
C CYS A 66 28.25 -22.19 -13.61
N ASN A 67 27.87 -21.19 -14.43
CA ASN A 67 27.48 -21.35 -15.85
C ASN A 67 26.47 -22.49 -16.08
N VAL A 68 25.65 -22.77 -15.08
CA VAL A 68 24.67 -23.84 -15.11
C VAL A 68 23.40 -23.34 -15.79
N THR A 69 23.30 -23.63 -17.09
CA THR A 69 22.16 -23.30 -17.95
C THR A 69 20.77 -23.54 -17.34
N PRO A 70 20.48 -24.61 -16.56
CA PRO A 70 19.16 -24.80 -15.97
C PRO A 70 18.79 -23.75 -14.90
N PHE A 71 19.73 -23.31 -14.05
CA PHE A 71 19.41 -22.30 -13.01
C PHE A 71 19.14 -20.93 -13.62
N LEU A 72 19.86 -20.57 -14.70
CA LEU A 72 19.60 -19.33 -15.43
C LEU A 72 18.21 -19.35 -16.10
N TRP A 73 17.78 -20.50 -16.59
CA TRP A 73 16.41 -20.71 -17.10
C TRP A 73 15.35 -20.54 -16.02
N ILE A 74 15.54 -21.16 -14.85
CA ILE A 74 14.61 -21.02 -13.70
C ILE A 74 14.56 -19.54 -13.25
N TYR A 75 15.72 -18.88 -13.14
CA TYR A 75 15.80 -17.47 -12.80
C TYR A 75 15.01 -16.59 -13.79
N LEU A 76 15.20 -16.77 -15.10
CA LEU A 76 14.49 -16.01 -16.12
C LEU A 76 12.98 -16.31 -16.11
N PHE A 77 12.58 -17.56 -15.89
CA PHE A 77 11.18 -17.92 -15.77
C PHE A 77 10.52 -17.23 -14.56
N LEU A 78 11.16 -17.26 -13.39
CA LEU A 78 10.67 -16.57 -12.18
C LEU A 78 10.62 -15.04 -12.38
N MET A 79 11.64 -14.46 -13.02
CA MET A 79 11.66 -13.04 -13.36
C MET A 79 10.51 -12.65 -14.30
N PHE A 80 10.22 -13.49 -15.30
CA PHE A 80 9.10 -13.27 -16.21
C PHE A 80 7.75 -13.29 -15.46
N LEU A 81 7.54 -14.29 -14.59
CA LEU A 81 6.32 -14.37 -13.77
C LEU A 81 6.17 -13.15 -12.86
N MET A 82 7.27 -12.67 -12.26
CA MET A 82 7.24 -11.47 -11.43
C MET A 82 6.87 -10.22 -12.26
N ILE A 83 7.44 -10.04 -13.45
CA ILE A 83 7.09 -8.93 -14.34
C ILE A 83 5.59 -8.95 -14.69
N VAL A 84 5.06 -10.12 -15.07
CA VAL A 84 3.63 -10.28 -15.39
C VAL A 84 2.76 -9.98 -14.17
N ALA A 85 3.10 -10.52 -13.00
CA ALA A 85 2.35 -10.30 -11.77
C ALA A 85 2.32 -8.81 -11.38
N LEU A 86 3.48 -8.14 -11.41
CA LEU A 86 3.58 -6.71 -11.11
C LEU A 86 2.82 -5.86 -12.12
N PHE A 87 2.88 -6.21 -13.42
CA PHE A 87 2.10 -5.56 -14.46
C PHE A 87 0.59 -5.69 -14.21
N CYS A 88 0.08 -6.91 -14.00
CA CYS A 88 -1.32 -7.14 -13.68
C CYS A 88 -1.76 -6.38 -12.41
N PHE A 89 -0.91 -6.35 -11.38
CA PHE A 89 -1.15 -5.58 -10.17
C PHE A 89 -1.22 -4.07 -10.45
N THR A 90 -0.33 -3.50 -11.28
CA THR A 90 -0.41 -2.07 -11.64
C THR A 90 -1.73 -1.72 -12.32
N VAL A 91 -2.15 -2.51 -13.30
CA VAL A 91 -3.39 -2.28 -14.04
C VAL A 91 -4.57 -2.35 -13.08
N PHE A 92 -4.61 -3.37 -12.23
CA PHE A 92 -5.65 -3.50 -11.21
C PHE A 92 -5.66 -2.31 -10.25
N ALA A 93 -4.50 -1.91 -9.73
CA ALA A 93 -4.39 -0.77 -8.82
C ALA A 93 -4.89 0.53 -9.47
N ILE A 94 -4.54 0.79 -10.72
CA ILE A 94 -5.01 1.97 -11.47
C ILE A 94 -6.52 1.92 -11.66
N VAL A 95 -7.07 0.79 -12.10
CA VAL A 95 -8.52 0.62 -12.33
C VAL A 95 -9.31 0.87 -11.05
N VAL A 96 -8.89 0.26 -9.94
CA VAL A 96 -9.58 0.35 -8.65
C VAL A 96 -9.47 1.75 -8.04
N THR A 97 -8.35 2.44 -8.26
CA THR A 97 -8.08 3.79 -7.73
C THR A 97 -8.50 4.93 -8.66
N SER A 98 -8.97 4.65 -9.87
CA SER A 98 -9.40 5.68 -10.83
C SER A 98 -10.55 6.55 -10.30
N LYS A 99 -11.57 5.93 -9.67
CA LYS A 99 -12.74 6.60 -9.09
C LYS A 99 -12.50 7.07 -7.64
N GLY A 100 -13.23 8.10 -7.19
CA GLY A 100 -13.22 8.58 -5.80
C GLY A 100 -12.29 9.76 -5.54
N ALA A 101 -12.66 10.96 -5.98
CA ALA A 101 -12.01 12.19 -5.55
C ALA A 101 -12.85 12.77 -4.39
N GLY A 102 -12.22 13.10 -3.27
CA GLY A 102 -12.93 13.82 -2.19
C GLY A 102 -13.25 15.24 -2.67
N ASP A 103 -14.47 15.68 -2.39
CA ASP A 103 -14.94 17.01 -2.76
C ASP A 103 -14.37 18.04 -1.78
N ALA A 104 -13.78 19.12 -2.30
CA ALA A 104 -13.36 20.24 -1.48
C ALA A 104 -14.61 21.02 -1.04
N VAL A 105 -14.79 21.21 0.27
CA VAL A 105 -15.93 21.98 0.79
C VAL A 105 -15.64 23.47 0.64
N SER A 106 -16.51 24.18 -0.07
CA SER A 106 -16.41 25.63 -0.25
C SER A 106 -16.38 26.35 1.10
N GLY A 107 -15.30 27.07 1.39
CA GLY A 107 -15.12 27.85 2.62
C GLY A 107 -14.67 27.07 3.86
N GLY A 108 -14.47 25.74 3.75
CA GLY A 108 -14.08 24.89 4.89
C GLY A 108 -12.58 24.62 5.02
N GLY A 109 -11.80 24.68 3.93
CA GLY A 109 -10.37 24.31 3.95
C GLY A 109 -10.08 22.80 4.04
N TYR A 110 -11.10 21.94 4.22
CA TYR A 110 -10.99 20.48 4.28
C TYR A 110 -11.74 19.78 3.13
N LYS A 111 -11.41 18.49 2.92
CA LYS A 111 -12.08 17.61 1.95
C LYS A 111 -13.07 16.70 2.65
N GLU A 112 -14.26 16.54 2.07
CA GLU A 112 -15.22 15.53 2.47
C GLU A 112 -15.18 14.33 1.53
N TYR A 113 -15.40 13.15 2.11
CA TYR A 113 -15.33 11.88 1.39
C TYR A 113 -16.69 11.19 1.45
N ARG A 114 -17.23 10.85 0.29
CA ARG A 114 -18.45 10.04 0.18
C ARG A 114 -18.10 8.65 -0.30
N LEU A 115 -18.70 7.65 0.32
CA LEU A 115 -18.41 6.25 0.01
C LEU A 115 -18.83 5.89 -1.43
N GLY A 116 -19.90 6.52 -1.93
CA GLY A 116 -20.44 6.34 -3.28
C GLY A 116 -19.48 6.66 -4.42
N ASP A 117 -18.48 7.51 -4.19
CA ASP A 117 -17.58 7.98 -5.26
C ASP A 117 -16.49 6.95 -5.61
N TYR A 118 -16.29 5.93 -4.78
CA TYR A 118 -15.26 4.92 -4.94
C TYR A 118 -15.70 3.74 -5.82
N SER A 119 -14.74 2.96 -6.30
CA SER A 119 -15.04 1.76 -7.10
C SER A 119 -15.79 0.71 -6.27
N GLY A 120 -16.70 -0.04 -6.91
CA GLY A 120 -17.51 -1.05 -6.22
C GLY A 120 -16.68 -2.14 -5.53
N TRP A 121 -15.47 -2.42 -6.01
CA TRP A 121 -14.54 -3.33 -5.35
C TRP A 121 -14.07 -2.79 -3.98
N LEU A 122 -13.70 -1.50 -3.91
CA LEU A 122 -13.30 -0.86 -2.65
C LEU A 122 -14.47 -0.77 -1.67
N GLN A 123 -15.66 -0.40 -2.16
CA GLN A 123 -16.87 -0.32 -1.34
C GLN A 123 -17.19 -1.68 -0.69
N ARG A 124 -17.12 -2.79 -1.44
CA ARG A 124 -17.35 -4.14 -0.89
C ARG A 124 -16.33 -4.48 0.20
N ARG A 125 -15.08 -4.06 0.06
CA ARG A 125 -14.03 -4.38 1.05
C ARG A 125 -14.23 -3.70 2.39
N VAL A 126 -14.72 -2.46 2.41
CA VAL A 126 -15.07 -1.72 3.65
C VAL A 126 -16.52 -1.97 4.10
N GLY A 127 -17.35 -2.54 3.23
CA GLY A 127 -18.69 -3.02 3.53
C GLY A 127 -18.70 -4.33 4.32
N ASP A 128 -17.67 -5.16 4.14
CA ASP A 128 -17.51 -6.41 4.88
C ASP A 128 -17.30 -6.18 6.38
N ALA A 129 -18.19 -6.74 7.20
CA ALA A 129 -18.24 -6.47 8.64
C ALA A 129 -16.99 -6.96 9.38
N GLU A 130 -16.41 -8.08 8.97
CA GLU A 130 -15.21 -8.62 9.61
C GLU A 130 -13.95 -7.83 9.28
N THR A 131 -13.81 -7.49 8.00
CA THR A 131 -12.73 -6.62 7.52
C THR A 131 -12.81 -5.25 8.20
N TRP A 132 -14.00 -4.64 8.26
CA TRP A 132 -14.17 -3.32 8.88
C TRP A 132 -13.89 -3.35 10.38
N ARG A 133 -14.33 -4.40 11.09
CA ARG A 133 -14.05 -4.56 12.53
C ARG A 133 -12.56 -4.56 12.83
N SER A 134 -11.77 -5.26 12.00
CA SER A 134 -10.32 -5.27 12.12
C SER A 134 -9.72 -3.88 11.89
N ILE A 135 -10.11 -3.21 10.80
CA ILE A 135 -9.65 -1.84 10.47
C ILE A 135 -10.00 -0.85 11.59
N LYS A 136 -11.22 -0.91 12.12
CA LYS A 136 -11.68 -0.08 13.23
C LYS A 136 -10.85 -0.30 14.49
N SER A 137 -10.60 -1.56 14.84
CA SER A 137 -9.77 -1.88 16.01
C SER A 137 -8.36 -1.30 15.87
N CYS A 138 -7.79 -1.31 14.66
CA CYS A 138 -6.50 -0.69 14.38
C CYS A 138 -6.50 0.83 14.53
N MET A 139 -7.55 1.50 14.05
CA MET A 139 -7.64 2.97 14.16
C MET A 139 -7.84 3.42 15.61
N ALA A 140 -8.61 2.66 16.39
CA ALA A 140 -8.80 2.92 17.81
C ALA A 140 -7.50 2.71 18.60
N ASP A 141 -6.77 1.62 18.33
CA ASP A 141 -5.49 1.30 18.99
C ASP A 141 -4.38 2.31 18.62
N ALA A 142 -4.31 2.71 17.35
CA ALA A 142 -3.37 3.73 16.88
C ALA A 142 -3.72 5.16 17.35
N GLY A 143 -4.86 5.37 18.02
CA GLY A 143 -5.25 6.68 18.54
C GLY A 143 -5.36 7.76 17.46
N VAL A 144 -5.85 7.42 16.26
CA VAL A 144 -5.84 8.31 15.07
C VAL A 144 -6.55 9.65 15.33
N CYS A 145 -7.57 9.66 16.20
CA CYS A 145 -8.30 10.85 16.62
C CYS A 145 -7.74 11.51 17.90
N GLY A 146 -6.84 10.87 18.63
CA GLY A 146 -6.27 11.42 19.88
C GLY A 146 -5.33 12.60 19.64
N GLY A 147 -4.56 12.58 18.55
CA GLY A 147 -3.70 13.70 18.16
C GLY A 147 -4.48 14.95 17.72
N LEU A 148 -5.78 14.81 17.45
CA LEU A 148 -6.67 15.89 17.02
C LEU A 148 -6.81 16.97 18.10
N GLN A 149 -6.75 16.54 19.37
CA GLN A 149 -6.93 17.39 20.53
C GLN A 149 -5.70 18.28 20.77
N VAL A 150 -4.50 17.77 20.51
CA VAL A 150 -3.23 18.50 20.66
C VAL A 150 -3.09 19.61 19.61
N LEU A 151 -3.47 19.35 18.36
CA LEU A 151 -3.35 20.32 17.26
C LEU A 151 -4.27 21.54 17.44
N LEU A 152 -5.42 21.37 18.11
CA LEU A 152 -6.34 22.47 18.44
C LEU A 152 -5.86 23.39 19.57
N PHE A 153 -4.99 22.91 20.46
CA PHE A 153 -4.39 23.78 21.48
C PHE A 153 -3.31 24.69 20.88
N GLN A 154 -2.78 24.37 19.70
CA GLN A 154 -1.60 25.01 19.14
C GLN A 154 -1.90 25.94 17.95
N GLU A 155 -3.02 25.75 17.23
CA GLU A 155 -3.40 26.57 16.08
C GLU A 155 -4.83 27.12 16.17
N ALA A 156 -5.05 28.31 15.58
CA ALA A 156 -6.39 28.88 15.42
C ALA A 156 -7.25 27.94 14.54
N ASN A 157 -8.50 27.69 14.97
CA ASN A 157 -9.45 26.71 14.43
C ASN A 157 -9.47 26.55 12.89
N ASP A 158 -9.26 27.62 12.12
CA ASP A 158 -9.33 27.61 10.66
C ASP A 158 -8.08 26.99 9.99
N LEU A 159 -6.88 27.19 10.56
CA LEU A 159 -5.65 26.61 9.99
C LEU A 159 -5.64 25.09 10.18
N TYR A 160 -6.15 24.66 11.33
CA TYR A 160 -6.16 23.27 11.73
C TYR A 160 -6.96 22.35 10.80
N LEU A 161 -8.13 22.81 10.35
CA LEU A 161 -9.01 22.04 9.47
C LEU A 161 -8.34 21.71 8.12
N SER A 162 -7.42 22.57 7.66
CA SER A 162 -6.69 22.39 6.40
C SER A 162 -5.62 21.30 6.45
N THR A 163 -5.15 20.95 7.64
CA THR A 163 -4.05 19.98 7.86
C THR A 163 -4.56 18.56 8.15
N LEU A 164 -5.88 18.38 8.23
CA LEU A 164 -6.48 17.10 8.56
C LEU A 164 -6.19 16.03 7.51
N SER A 165 -5.73 14.87 7.98
CA SER A 165 -5.62 13.69 7.11
C SER A 165 -6.99 13.19 6.65
N SER A 166 -7.02 12.40 5.57
CA SER A 166 -8.28 11.85 5.04
C SER A 166 -9.04 10.99 6.05
N ILE A 167 -8.32 10.30 6.95
CA ILE A 167 -8.94 9.50 8.01
C ILE A 167 -9.46 10.40 9.13
N GLN A 168 -8.70 11.42 9.53
CA GLN A 168 -9.14 12.32 10.60
C GLN A 168 -10.39 13.12 10.22
N SER A 169 -10.45 13.63 8.98
CA SER A 169 -11.61 14.34 8.45
C SER A 169 -12.84 13.45 8.31
N GLY A 170 -12.68 12.17 7.93
CA GLY A 170 -13.80 11.25 7.77
C GLY A 170 -14.28 10.55 9.05
N CYS A 171 -13.39 10.30 10.02
CA CYS A 171 -13.66 9.44 11.19
C CYS A 171 -13.76 10.19 12.52
N CYS A 172 -13.07 11.34 12.66
CA CYS A 172 -12.97 12.05 13.93
C CYS A 172 -13.91 13.26 14.03
N ARG A 173 -14.72 13.50 12.99
CA ARG A 173 -15.63 14.63 12.88
C ARG A 173 -16.96 14.18 12.25
N PRO A 174 -18.11 14.76 12.65
CA PRO A 174 -19.34 14.57 11.91
C PRO A 174 -19.29 15.29 10.54
N PRO A 175 -19.96 14.75 9.52
CA PRO A 175 -20.09 15.42 8.23
C PRO A 175 -20.73 16.81 8.33
N SER A 176 -20.32 17.77 7.48
CA SER A 176 -20.85 19.14 7.54
C SER A 176 -22.36 19.22 7.29
N TYR A 177 -22.90 18.32 6.48
CA TYR A 177 -24.33 18.25 6.19
C TYR A 177 -25.20 17.88 7.40
N CYS A 178 -24.61 17.38 8.49
CA CYS A 178 -25.34 17.15 9.75
C CYS A 178 -25.67 18.46 10.48
N GLY A 179 -25.00 19.57 10.17
CA GLY A 179 -25.26 20.87 10.79
C GLY A 179 -24.92 20.96 12.29
N TYR A 180 -24.12 20.03 12.81
CA TYR A 180 -23.70 20.04 14.21
C TYR A 180 -22.72 21.18 14.48
N LYS A 181 -22.81 21.79 15.66
CA LYS A 181 -21.92 22.89 16.05
C LYS A 181 -20.72 22.36 16.80
N GLN A 182 -19.53 22.75 16.37
CA GLN A 182 -18.29 22.37 17.05
C GLN A 182 -18.22 23.09 18.40
N GLU A 183 -18.00 22.36 19.49
CA GLU A 183 -17.64 22.96 20.79
C GLU A 183 -16.20 22.64 21.17
N ASN A 184 -15.70 21.45 20.82
CA ASN A 184 -14.32 21.02 21.02
C ASN A 184 -13.85 20.20 19.80
N ALA A 185 -12.61 19.72 19.82
CA ALA A 185 -11.98 18.92 18.76
C ALA A 185 -12.85 17.78 18.23
N THR A 186 -13.26 16.93 19.16
CA THR A 186 -14.06 15.72 18.91
C THR A 186 -15.45 15.82 19.53
N TYR A 187 -15.81 16.98 20.08
CA TYR A 187 -17.11 17.20 20.72
C TYR A 187 -17.96 18.18 19.93
N TRP A 188 -19.12 17.69 19.50
CA TRP A 188 -20.05 18.41 18.65
C TRP A 188 -21.43 18.46 19.33
N ARG A 189 -21.96 19.68 19.45
CA ARG A 189 -23.33 19.89 19.95
C ARG A 189 -24.33 19.52 18.85
N ILE A 190 -25.18 18.56 19.18
CA ILE A 190 -26.32 18.16 18.35
C ILE A 190 -27.44 19.21 18.53
N PRO A 191 -27.92 19.86 17.47
CA PRO A 191 -29.02 20.83 17.55
C PRO A 191 -30.32 20.17 18.01
N THR A 192 -31.11 20.90 18.81
CA THR A 192 -32.47 20.52 19.20
C THR A 192 -33.46 21.59 18.73
N PRO A 193 -34.40 21.28 17.82
CA PRO A 193 -34.61 19.98 17.16
C PRO A 193 -33.49 19.64 16.15
N VAL A 194 -33.32 18.34 15.88
CA VAL A 194 -32.35 17.85 14.88
C VAL A 194 -32.84 18.26 13.48
N PRO A 195 -31.98 18.79 12.60
CA PRO A 195 -32.39 19.17 11.24
C PRO A 195 -32.90 17.95 10.44
N ASP A 196 -33.99 18.12 9.68
CA ASP A 196 -34.56 17.05 8.84
C ASP A 196 -33.55 16.47 7.82
N ALA A 197 -32.62 17.32 7.35
CA ALA A 197 -31.53 16.93 6.47
C ALA A 197 -30.52 15.96 7.14
N ALA A 198 -30.39 16.00 8.47
CA ALA A 198 -29.53 15.12 9.25
C ALA A 198 -30.26 13.81 9.64
N ILE A 199 -31.57 13.86 9.87
CA ILE A 199 -32.38 12.68 10.26
C ILE A 199 -32.37 11.61 9.17
N ASN A 200 -32.40 12.02 7.90
CA ASN A 200 -32.42 11.11 6.76
C ASN A 200 -31.02 10.56 6.38
N GLN A 201 -29.97 10.93 7.13
CA GLN A 201 -28.59 10.55 6.82
C GLN A 201 -28.06 9.59 7.87
N ALA A 202 -27.67 8.39 7.42
CA ALA A 202 -27.17 7.33 8.30
C ALA A 202 -25.98 7.80 9.17
N ASP A 203 -25.06 8.58 8.60
CA ASP A 203 -23.85 9.02 9.30
C ASP A 203 -24.15 10.00 10.46
N CYS A 204 -25.15 10.88 10.32
CA CYS A 204 -25.52 11.82 11.38
C CYS A 204 -26.15 11.12 12.59
N THR A 205 -26.91 10.04 12.35
CA THR A 205 -27.48 9.20 13.40
C THR A 205 -26.46 8.25 14.04
N THR A 206 -25.39 7.91 13.32
CA THR A 206 -24.33 7.01 13.80
C THR A 206 -23.27 7.74 14.62
N TRP A 207 -23.12 9.06 14.44
CA TRP A 207 -22.14 9.87 15.16
C TRP A 207 -22.31 9.81 16.69
N SER A 208 -21.21 9.66 17.40
CA SER A 208 -21.12 9.69 18.87
C SER A 208 -19.99 10.61 19.33
N ASN A 209 -20.18 11.31 20.45
CA ASN A 209 -19.12 12.11 21.10
C ASN A 209 -18.20 11.25 22.01
N ASP A 210 -18.48 9.96 22.17
CA ASP A 210 -17.59 9.04 22.88
C ASP A 210 -16.32 8.80 22.06
N GLN A 211 -15.16 9.03 22.69
CA GLN A 211 -13.84 8.98 22.05
C GLN A 211 -13.48 7.59 21.53
N LYS A 212 -14.13 6.52 22.03
CA LYS A 212 -13.90 5.15 21.57
C LYS A 212 -14.73 4.77 20.33
N SER A 213 -15.81 5.49 20.05
CA SER A 213 -16.76 5.17 18.98
C SER A 213 -16.77 6.21 17.86
N LEU A 214 -16.76 7.51 18.18
CA LEU A 214 -16.74 8.65 17.24
C LEU A 214 -17.59 8.39 15.97
N CYS A 215 -17.07 8.65 14.77
CA CYS A 215 -17.69 8.27 13.51
C CYS A 215 -17.10 6.98 12.91
N PHE A 216 -16.51 6.09 13.72
CA PHE A 216 -15.82 4.91 13.18
C PHE A 216 -16.74 3.92 12.45
N ASP A 217 -18.06 4.00 12.62
CA ASP A 217 -19.02 3.19 11.87
C ASP A 217 -19.69 3.94 10.71
N CYS A 218 -19.40 5.23 10.54
CA CYS A 218 -19.96 6.07 9.49
C CYS A 218 -19.41 5.71 8.10
N ASN A 219 -20.22 5.94 7.07
CA ASN A 219 -19.80 5.81 5.68
C ASN A 219 -18.77 6.88 5.29
N SER A 220 -18.85 8.10 5.86
CA SER A 220 -17.79 9.10 5.74
C SER A 220 -16.43 8.62 6.27
N CYS A 221 -16.40 7.84 7.36
CA CYS A 221 -15.14 7.27 7.87
C CYS A 221 -14.59 6.20 6.93
N LYS A 222 -15.45 5.29 6.46
CA LYS A 222 -15.08 4.30 5.43
C LYS A 222 -14.53 4.98 4.18
N ALA A 223 -15.16 6.06 3.74
CA ALA A 223 -14.71 6.85 2.60
C ALA A 223 -13.35 7.52 2.86
N GLY A 224 -13.13 8.10 4.05
CA GLY A 224 -11.84 8.66 4.46
C GLY A 224 -10.70 7.63 4.49
N VAL A 225 -11.00 6.40 4.94
CA VAL A 225 -10.05 5.27 4.86
C VAL A 225 -9.74 4.91 3.40
N LEU A 226 -10.75 4.82 2.54
CA LEU A 226 -10.55 4.54 1.11
C LEU A 226 -9.74 5.65 0.42
N ALA A 227 -9.95 6.91 0.79
CA ALA A 227 -9.16 8.04 0.30
C ALA A 227 -7.68 7.93 0.68
N ASN A 228 -7.41 7.57 1.93
CA ASN A 228 -6.04 7.33 2.39
C ASN A 228 -5.40 6.15 1.64
N ILE A 229 -6.11 5.02 1.53
CA ILE A 229 -5.65 3.84 0.79
C ILE A 229 -5.33 4.21 -0.65
N LYS A 230 -6.20 4.94 -1.34
CA LYS A 230 -5.98 5.41 -2.71
C LYS A 230 -4.72 6.27 -2.83
N THR A 231 -4.49 7.17 -1.88
CA THR A 231 -3.29 8.02 -1.88
C THR A 231 -2.02 7.20 -1.71
N GLN A 232 -2.02 6.21 -0.81
CA GLN A 232 -0.89 5.31 -0.64
C GLN A 232 -0.69 4.39 -1.84
N TRP A 233 -1.77 3.87 -2.43
CA TRP A 233 -1.71 3.03 -3.63
C TRP A 233 -1.14 3.77 -4.83
N LYS A 234 -1.40 5.07 -4.99
CA LYS A 234 -0.75 5.89 -6.03
C LYS A 234 0.76 5.96 -5.84
N LYS A 235 1.24 6.14 -4.61
CA LYS A 235 2.68 6.15 -4.29
C LYS A 235 3.30 4.78 -4.58
N ILE A 236 2.65 3.71 -4.13
CA ILE A 236 3.08 2.32 -4.38
C ILE A 236 3.10 2.03 -5.88
N ALA A 237 2.08 2.44 -6.63
CA ALA A 237 2.01 2.24 -8.08
C ALA A 237 3.15 2.97 -8.81
N ALA A 238 3.50 4.19 -8.38
CA ALA A 238 4.63 4.92 -8.94
C ALA A 238 5.96 4.20 -8.69
N VAL A 239 6.21 3.73 -7.46
CA VAL A 239 7.40 2.92 -7.13
C VAL A 239 7.41 1.62 -7.94
N ASN A 240 6.25 0.96 -8.04
CA ASN A 240 6.11 -0.30 -8.78
C ASN A 240 6.36 -0.13 -10.28
N PHE A 241 5.98 1.00 -10.87
CA PHE A 241 6.29 1.32 -12.26
C PHE A 241 7.80 1.42 -12.50
N CYS A 242 8.52 2.13 -11.63
CA CYS A 242 9.99 2.20 -11.68
C CYS A 242 10.64 0.83 -11.53
N LEU A 243 10.13 0.01 -10.60
CA LEU A 243 10.59 -1.36 -10.38
C LEU A 243 10.37 -2.22 -11.64
N LEU A 244 9.21 -2.12 -12.28
CA LEU A 244 8.89 -2.87 -13.50
C LEU A 244 9.87 -2.54 -14.63
N LEU A 245 10.16 -1.25 -14.86
CA LEU A 245 11.14 -0.82 -15.86
C LEU A 245 12.53 -1.41 -15.57
N PHE A 246 12.96 -1.34 -14.32
CA PHE A 246 14.22 -1.94 -13.89
C PHE A 246 14.27 -3.45 -14.14
N LEU A 247 13.21 -4.17 -13.76
CA LEU A 247 13.11 -5.63 -13.94
C LEU A 247 13.12 -6.03 -15.42
N VAL A 248 12.49 -5.27 -16.30
CA VAL A 248 12.51 -5.51 -17.75
C VAL A 248 13.93 -5.35 -18.31
N ILE A 249 14.68 -4.35 -17.87
CA ILE A 249 16.08 -4.16 -18.27
C ILE A 249 16.94 -5.36 -17.81
N VAL A 250 16.81 -5.75 -16.53
CA VAL A 250 17.54 -6.91 -15.98
C VAL A 250 17.17 -8.20 -16.72
N TYR A 251 15.89 -8.39 -17.01
CA TYR A 251 15.41 -9.54 -17.79
C TYR A 251 16.02 -9.57 -19.20
N ALA A 252 16.05 -8.43 -19.90
CA ALA A 252 16.68 -8.34 -21.23
C ALA A 252 18.18 -8.69 -21.19
N ILE A 253 18.91 -8.21 -20.17
CA ILE A 253 20.32 -8.57 -19.95
C ILE A 253 20.47 -10.07 -19.64
N GLY A 254 19.57 -10.63 -18.82
CA GLY A 254 19.51 -12.05 -18.52
C GLY A 254 19.27 -12.92 -19.76
N CYS A 255 18.35 -12.51 -20.65
CA CYS A 255 18.11 -13.19 -21.92
C CYS A 255 19.34 -13.12 -22.84
N CYS A 256 20.05 -11.98 -22.86
CA CYS A 256 21.30 -11.84 -23.59
C CYS A 256 22.39 -12.78 -23.04
N ALA A 257 22.52 -12.89 -21.72
CA ALA A 257 23.42 -13.82 -21.05
C ALA A 257 23.10 -15.29 -21.41
N LEU A 258 21.82 -15.69 -21.34
CA LEU A 258 21.37 -17.04 -21.68
C LEU A 258 21.60 -17.40 -23.15
N ARG A 259 21.30 -16.46 -24.07
CA ARG A 259 21.54 -16.67 -25.50
C ARG A 259 23.02 -16.84 -25.80
N SER A 260 23.87 -16.16 -25.03
CA SER A 260 25.32 -16.27 -25.12
C SER A 260 25.79 -17.64 -24.63
N SER A 261 25.41 -18.08 -23.43
CA SER A 261 25.82 -19.39 -22.89
C SER A 261 25.38 -20.56 -23.76
N SER A 262 24.16 -20.49 -24.32
CA SER A 262 23.63 -21.49 -25.25
C SER A 262 24.40 -21.58 -26.58
N LYS A 263 25.15 -20.54 -26.97
CA LYS A 263 26.04 -20.59 -28.14
C LYS A 263 27.34 -21.31 -27.79
N ASP A 264 27.93 -21.04 -26.63
CA ASP A 264 29.17 -21.68 -26.18
C ASP A 264 28.97 -23.18 -25.98
N ASP A 265 27.88 -23.61 -25.32
CA ASP A 265 27.56 -25.04 -25.16
C ASP A 265 27.48 -25.78 -26.51
N ARG A 266 26.92 -25.12 -27.54
CA ARG A 266 26.85 -25.69 -28.90
C ARG A 266 28.22 -25.74 -29.57
N TYR A 267 29.07 -24.73 -29.41
CA TYR A 267 30.43 -24.72 -29.95
C TYR A 267 31.30 -25.82 -29.32
N PHE A 268 31.25 -26.00 -28.00
CA PHE A 268 31.99 -27.08 -27.32
C PHE A 268 31.50 -28.46 -27.75
N ARG A 269 30.18 -28.64 -27.87
CA ARG A 269 29.59 -29.90 -28.35
C ARG A 269 30.04 -30.22 -29.78
N TYR A 270 30.15 -29.22 -30.66
CA TYR A 270 30.59 -29.43 -32.05
C TYR A 270 32.08 -29.78 -32.16
N LYS A 271 32.93 -29.24 -31.28
CA LYS A 271 34.38 -29.47 -31.28
C LYS A 271 34.79 -30.86 -30.76
N GLY A 272 33.89 -31.57 -30.07
CA GLY A 272 34.12 -32.94 -29.61
C GLY A 272 33.84 -34.03 -30.66
N TYR A 273 33.39 -33.65 -31.87
CA TYR A 273 33.12 -34.58 -32.98
C TYR A 273 34.18 -34.53 -34.09
N HIS A 274 35.26 -33.77 -33.90
CA HIS A 274 36.43 -33.69 -34.79
C HIS A 274 37.69 -34.06 -34.02
#